data_AF-A0A940J1U9-F1
#
_entry.id   AF-A0A940J1U9-F1
#
_cell.length_a   1.000
_cell.length_b   1.000
_cell.length_c   1.000
_cell.angle_alpha   90.00
_cell.angle_beta   90.00
_cell.angle_gamma   90.00
#
_symmetry.space_group_name_H-M   'P 1'
#
loop_
_entity.id
_entity.type
_entity.pdbx_description
1 polymer ?
#
loop_
_entity_poly.entity_id
_entity_poly.type
_entity_poly.pdbx_seq_one_letter_code
_entity_poly.pdbx_strand_id
1 'polypeptide(L)'
;MSKASRDRDRAAFTEIYAEVRAEDTPSNNSTDAYPALARQKTWTDQQGVVWKARGDALPLKRLRQILADTTTRVVTHDRWSDVIAELPPDDADLLYRVIEAQVNDPDSLTCDTETLEIREFKSQDRRSLVMVDHYGDLEL
;
A
#
# COMPACT_ATOMS: atom_id res chain seq x y z
N MET A 1 -14.79 14.98 -13.01
CA MET A 1 -14.00 14.04 -13.83
C MET A 1 -14.90 13.31 -14.83
N SER A 2 -14.44 13.10 -16.06
CA SER A 2 -15.18 12.38 -17.11
C SER A 2 -15.08 10.86 -16.92
N LYS A 3 -16.10 10.12 -17.34
CA LYS A 3 -16.14 8.65 -17.36
C LYS A 3 -14.92 8.05 -18.10
N ALA A 4 -14.50 8.69 -19.18
CA ALA A 4 -13.34 8.27 -19.97
C ALA A 4 -11.99 8.43 -19.24
N SER A 5 -11.91 9.29 -18.22
CA SER A 5 -10.71 9.38 -17.36
C SER A 5 -10.68 8.20 -16.41
N ARG A 6 -11.81 7.91 -15.77
CA ARG A 6 -11.97 6.80 -14.82
C ARG A 6 -11.68 5.44 -15.46
N ASP A 7 -12.17 5.20 -16.67
CA ASP A 7 -11.91 3.95 -17.39
C ASP A 7 -10.43 3.78 -17.79
N ARG A 8 -9.71 4.90 -18.00
CA ARG A 8 -8.27 4.88 -18.28
C ARG A 8 -7.45 4.63 -17.03
N ASP A 9 -7.81 5.30 -15.94
CA ASP A 9 -7.17 5.11 -14.63
C ASP A 9 -7.42 3.67 -14.12
N ARG A 10 -8.61 3.08 -14.41
CA ARG A 10 -8.95 1.66 -14.19
C ARG A 10 -8.06 0.70 -14.97
N ALA A 11 -7.88 0.92 -16.28
CA ALA A 11 -7.05 0.07 -17.10
C ALA A 11 -5.59 0.11 -16.63
N ALA A 12 -5.08 1.30 -16.29
CA ALA A 12 -3.75 1.47 -15.71
C ALA A 12 -3.61 0.72 -14.38
N PHE A 13 -4.61 0.80 -13.49
CA PHE A 13 -4.58 0.05 -12.22
C PHE A 13 -4.50 -1.47 -12.43
N THR A 14 -5.37 -2.02 -13.29
CA THR A 14 -5.37 -3.48 -13.55
C THR A 14 -4.09 -3.92 -14.25
N GLU A 15 -3.55 -3.10 -15.14
CA GLU A 15 -2.31 -3.38 -15.87
C GLU A 15 -1.10 -3.34 -14.93
N ILE A 16 -0.96 -2.31 -14.10
CA ILE A 16 0.15 -2.21 -13.14
C ILE A 16 0.03 -3.29 -12.06
N TYR A 17 -1.18 -3.57 -11.57
CA TYR A 17 -1.38 -4.65 -10.60
C TYR A 17 -1.07 -6.02 -11.21
N ALA A 18 -1.43 -6.24 -12.48
CA ALA A 18 -1.12 -7.47 -13.20
C ALA A 18 0.38 -7.58 -13.54
N GLU A 19 1.06 -6.48 -13.82
CA GLU A 19 2.49 -6.42 -14.13
C GLU A 19 3.33 -6.66 -12.86
N VAL A 20 2.99 -6.01 -11.74
CA VAL A 20 3.56 -6.28 -10.40
C VAL A 20 3.34 -7.74 -10.00
N ARG A 21 2.17 -8.31 -10.30
CA ARG A 21 1.85 -9.73 -10.01
C ARG A 21 2.56 -10.72 -10.95
N ALA A 22 2.83 -10.33 -12.20
CA ALA A 22 3.44 -11.22 -13.19
C ALA A 22 4.97 -11.31 -13.05
N GLU A 23 5.60 -10.30 -12.43
CA GLU A 23 7.05 -10.26 -12.23
C GLU A 23 7.54 -10.88 -10.91
N ASP A 24 6.68 -11.60 -10.18
CA ASP A 24 6.99 -12.24 -8.89
C ASP A 24 8.06 -13.35 -9.02
N THR A 25 9.31 -12.91 -9.09
CA THR A 25 10.40 -13.63 -8.45
C THR A 25 10.30 -13.29 -6.97
N PRO A 26 9.98 -14.24 -6.07
CA PRO A 26 9.84 -13.94 -4.66
C PRO A 26 11.16 -13.34 -4.18
N SER A 27 11.15 -12.03 -3.88
CA SER A 27 12.31 -11.38 -3.31
C SER A 27 12.55 -12.03 -1.95
N ASN A 28 13.76 -12.51 -1.72
CA ASN A 28 14.14 -13.38 -0.61
C ASN A 28 14.17 -12.66 0.77
N ASN A 29 13.45 -11.54 0.91
CA ASN A 29 13.25 -10.82 2.16
C ASN A 29 11.92 -11.31 2.75
N SER A 30 11.96 -12.17 3.77
CA SER A 30 10.80 -12.96 4.25
C SER A 30 9.48 -12.19 4.20
N THR A 31 8.66 -12.54 3.24
CA THR A 31 7.28 -12.09 3.08
C THR A 31 6.43 -12.42 4.31
N ASP A 32 6.83 -13.43 5.10
CA ASP A 32 6.18 -13.85 6.35
C ASP A 32 6.06 -12.74 7.43
N ALA A 33 6.86 -11.66 7.36
CA ALA A 33 6.95 -10.67 8.44
C ALA A 33 5.95 -9.51 8.35
N TYR A 34 5.40 -9.22 7.16
CA TYR A 34 4.59 -8.04 6.88
C TYR A 34 3.05 -8.20 6.97
N PRO A 35 2.41 -9.39 6.89
CA PRO A 35 0.95 -9.52 6.80
C PRO A 35 0.19 -8.89 7.96
N ALA A 36 0.80 -8.86 9.14
CA ALA A 36 0.20 -8.32 10.35
C ALA A 36 0.67 -6.89 10.66
N LEU A 37 1.58 -6.32 9.86
CA LEU A 37 2.29 -5.09 10.20
C LEU A 37 1.33 -3.91 10.36
N ALA A 38 0.36 -3.74 9.45
CA ALA A 38 -0.60 -2.64 9.49
C ALA A 38 -1.33 -2.54 10.83
N ARG A 39 -1.53 -3.64 11.56
CA ARG A 39 -2.23 -3.67 12.85
C ARG A 39 -1.32 -3.49 14.06
N GLN A 40 0.00 -3.60 13.87
CA GLN A 40 0.98 -3.54 14.96
C GLN A 40 1.36 -2.10 15.32
N LYS A 41 1.59 -1.85 16.61
CA LYS A 41 2.12 -0.55 17.09
C LYS A 41 3.62 -0.42 16.91
N THR A 42 4.33 -1.54 17.02
CA THR A 42 5.78 -1.64 16.92
C THR A 42 6.13 -2.94 16.23
N TRP A 43 7.14 -2.92 15.38
CA TRP A 43 7.67 -4.08 14.67
C TRP A 43 9.19 -3.99 14.62
N THR A 44 9.87 -5.14 14.66
CA THR A 44 11.32 -5.21 14.49
C THR A 44 11.60 -6.03 13.24
N ASP A 45 12.33 -5.45 12.30
CA ASP A 45 12.67 -6.13 11.06
C ASP A 45 13.77 -7.18 11.25
N GLN A 46 14.04 -7.97 10.20
CA GLN A 46 15.07 -9.02 10.22
C GLN A 46 16.48 -8.50 10.50
N GLN A 47 16.72 -7.20 10.28
CA GLN A 47 18.00 -6.54 10.51
C GLN A 47 18.09 -5.98 11.94
N GLY A 48 17.05 -6.17 12.76
CA GLY A 48 16.97 -5.68 14.14
C GLY A 48 16.53 -4.22 14.25
N VAL A 49 16.09 -3.57 13.17
CA VAL A 49 15.63 -2.18 13.20
C VAL A 49 14.22 -2.14 13.78
N VAL A 50 14.02 -1.26 14.77
CA VAL A 50 12.72 -1.05 15.39
C VAL A 50 11.94 0.03 14.64
N TRP A 51 10.74 -0.34 14.20
CA TRP A 51 9.77 0.48 13.50
C TRP A 51 8.56 0.73 14.40
N LYS A 52 8.09 1.97 14.46
CA LYS A 52 6.92 2.36 15.27
C LYS A 52 5.86 2.99 14.40
N ALA A 53 4.62 2.53 14.55
CA ALA A 53 3.47 3.11 13.88
C ALA A 53 3.28 4.57 14.30
N ARG A 54 2.93 5.43 13.35
CA ARG A 54 2.64 6.85 13.58
C ARG A 54 1.14 7.07 13.59
N GLY A 55 0.62 7.41 14.77
CA GLY A 55 -0.79 7.73 14.95
C GLY A 55 -1.73 6.59 14.51
N ASP A 56 -2.94 7.00 14.14
CA ASP A 56 -3.96 6.13 13.56
C ASP A 56 -3.84 6.15 12.02
N ALA A 57 -4.95 6.11 11.29
CA ALA A 57 -4.96 6.11 9.82
C ALA A 57 -4.15 7.28 9.23
N LEU A 58 -3.37 7.01 8.17
CA LEU A 58 -2.50 7.99 7.54
C LEU A 58 -3.31 8.97 6.65
N PRO A 59 -3.34 10.29 6.95
CA PRO A 59 -4.11 11.24 6.16
C PRO A 59 -3.54 11.39 4.74
N LEU A 60 -4.40 11.55 3.72
CA LEU A 60 -4.00 11.69 2.31
C LEU A 60 -2.93 12.76 2.08
N LYS A 61 -3.05 13.93 2.72
CA LYS A 61 -2.06 15.00 2.61
C LYS A 61 -0.67 14.56 3.10
N ARG A 62 -0.63 13.78 4.18
CA ARG A 62 0.61 13.26 4.77
C ARG A 62 1.17 12.12 3.92
N LEU A 63 0.32 11.22 3.45
CA LEU A 63 0.69 10.16 2.52
C LEU A 63 1.40 10.74 1.28
N ARG A 64 0.83 11.76 0.63
CA ARG A 64 1.45 12.43 -0.52
C ARG A 64 2.86 12.93 -0.25
N GLN A 65 3.07 13.54 0.92
CA GLN A 65 4.37 14.07 1.32
C GLN A 65 5.40 12.96 1.54
N ILE A 66 4.96 11.83 2.09
CA ILE A 66 5.83 10.68 2.36
C ILE A 66 6.18 9.95 1.07
N LEU A 67 5.22 9.75 0.17
CA LEU A 67 5.44 9.09 -1.12
C LEU A 67 6.33 9.92 -2.07
N ALA A 68 6.35 11.25 -1.92
CA ALA A 68 7.29 12.10 -2.63
C ALA A 68 8.76 11.96 -2.15
N ASP A 69 9.00 11.31 -1.01
CA ASP A 69 10.35 11.01 -0.51
C ASP A 69 10.80 9.65 -1.05
N THR A 70 11.75 9.66 -1.99
CA THR A 70 12.32 8.46 -2.64
C THR A 70 13.00 7.47 -1.67
N THR A 71 13.25 7.87 -0.42
CA THR A 71 13.79 6.99 0.62
C THR A 71 12.72 6.23 1.41
N THR A 72 11.45 6.57 1.18
CA THR A 72 10.31 5.87 1.75
C THR A 72 10.20 4.49 1.11
N ARG A 73 10.15 3.46 1.96
CA ARG A 73 9.78 2.12 1.53
C ARG A 73 8.27 1.99 1.52
N VAL A 74 7.71 1.39 0.49
CA VAL A 74 6.27 1.19 0.37
C VAL A 74 6.00 -0.29 0.17
N VAL A 75 5.19 -0.87 1.04
CA VAL A 75 4.83 -2.28 0.98
C VAL A 75 3.32 -2.38 0.84
N THR A 76 2.88 -3.15 -0.15
CA THR A 76 1.48 -3.50 -0.36
C THR A 76 1.27 -4.96 0.04
N HIS A 77 0.17 -5.23 0.73
CA HIS A 77 -0.30 -6.59 1.01
C HIS A 77 -1.72 -6.75 0.50
N ASP A 78 -1.89 -7.74 -0.38
CA ASP A 78 -3.20 -8.22 -0.83
C ASP A 78 -3.59 -9.44 -0.02
N ARG A 79 -4.56 -9.30 0.89
CA ARG A 79 -4.98 -10.41 1.75
C ARG A 79 -5.76 -11.50 1.02
N TRP A 80 -6.30 -11.24 -0.15
CA TRP A 80 -7.02 -12.28 -0.90
C TRP A 80 -6.06 -13.27 -1.54
N SER A 81 -4.95 -12.77 -2.05
CA SER A 81 -3.91 -13.59 -2.66
C SER A 81 -2.75 -13.91 -1.71
N ASP A 82 -2.76 -13.31 -0.52
CA ASP A 82 -1.65 -13.28 0.44
C ASP A 82 -0.32 -12.83 -0.19
N VAL A 83 -0.41 -11.96 -1.20
CA VAL A 83 0.74 -11.44 -1.94
C VAL A 83 1.23 -10.18 -1.26
N ILE A 84 2.55 -10.13 -1.03
CA ILE A 84 3.23 -8.97 -0.46
C ILE A 84 4.28 -8.49 -1.46
N ALA A 85 4.21 -7.22 -1.82
CA ALA A 85 5.14 -6.58 -2.73
C ALA A 85 5.71 -5.30 -2.14
N GLU A 86 7.00 -5.05 -2.35
CA GLU A 86 7.61 -3.74 -2.10
C GLU A 86 7.55 -2.95 -3.41
N LEU A 87 6.86 -1.82 -3.39
CA LEU A 87 6.70 -0.98 -4.58
C LEU A 87 7.95 -0.12 -4.79
N PRO A 88 8.46 -0.04 -6.03
CA PRO A 88 9.58 0.83 -6.34
C PRO A 88 9.16 2.32 -6.19
N PRO A 89 10.12 3.22 -5.94
CA PRO A 89 9.83 4.64 -5.72
C PRO A 89 9.09 5.32 -6.88
N ASP A 90 9.33 4.87 -8.12
CA ASP A 90 8.73 5.45 -9.33
C ASP A 90 7.21 5.16 -9.43
N ASP A 91 6.74 4.09 -8.79
CA ASP A 91 5.32 3.68 -8.79
C ASP A 91 4.53 4.30 -7.62
N ALA A 92 5.20 5.00 -6.70
CA ALA A 92 4.57 5.62 -5.52
C ALA A 92 3.52 6.68 -5.90
N ASP A 93 3.74 7.40 -7.00
CA ASP A 93 2.84 8.44 -7.50
C ASP A 93 1.53 7.85 -8.05
N LEU A 94 1.62 6.67 -8.67
CA LEU A 94 0.46 5.91 -9.13
C LEU A 94 -0.33 5.36 -7.94
N LEU A 95 0.35 4.74 -6.97
CA LEU A 95 -0.29 4.24 -5.75
C LEU A 95 -1.06 5.35 -5.02
N TYR A 96 -0.47 6.55 -4.94
CA TYR A 96 -1.14 7.70 -4.34
C TYR A 96 -2.47 8.03 -5.05
N ARG A 97 -2.49 8.02 -6.39
CA ARG A 97 -3.70 8.31 -7.17
C ARG A 97 -4.79 7.27 -6.96
N VAL A 98 -4.41 6.00 -6.85
CA VAL A 98 -5.36 4.90 -6.55
C VAL A 98 -5.98 5.11 -5.17
N ILE A 99 -5.15 5.33 -4.16
CA ILE A 99 -5.61 5.60 -2.79
C ILE A 99 -6.47 6.87 -2.73
N GLU A 100 -6.05 7.94 -3.40
CA GLU A 100 -6.80 9.20 -3.46
C GLU A 100 -8.16 9.01 -4.15
N ALA A 101 -8.25 8.21 -5.21
CA ALA A 101 -9.51 7.88 -5.87
C ALA A 101 -10.44 7.09 -4.93
N GLN A 102 -9.93 6.07 -4.25
CA GLN A 102 -10.73 5.23 -3.34
C GLN A 102 -11.23 5.98 -2.11
N VAL A 103 -10.41 6.87 -1.53
CA VAL A 103 -10.82 7.68 -0.37
C VAL A 103 -11.85 8.75 -0.77
N ASN A 104 -11.75 9.34 -1.95
CA ASN A 104 -12.64 10.42 -2.38
C ASN A 104 -13.93 9.93 -3.05
N ASP A 105 -13.91 8.74 -3.65
CA ASP A 105 -15.05 8.16 -4.38
C ASP A 105 -15.09 6.64 -4.17
N PRO A 106 -15.42 6.19 -2.94
CA PRO A 106 -15.42 4.77 -2.57
C PRO A 106 -16.40 3.93 -3.39
N ASP A 107 -17.47 4.54 -3.92
CA ASP A 107 -18.49 3.88 -4.74
C ASP A 107 -18.08 3.74 -6.23
N SER A 108 -16.95 4.35 -6.66
CA SER A 108 -16.53 4.35 -8.07
C SER A 108 -15.67 3.17 -8.49
N LEU A 109 -15.08 2.47 -7.53
CA LEU A 109 -14.34 1.25 -7.75
C LEU A 109 -15.30 0.08 -7.51
N THR A 110 -15.43 -0.82 -8.48
CA THR A 110 -16.29 -2.03 -8.43
C THR A 110 -15.86 -3.05 -7.37
N CYS A 111 -15.04 -2.65 -6.42
CA CYS A 111 -14.60 -3.44 -5.30
C CYS A 111 -15.50 -3.09 -4.11
N ASP A 112 -16.77 -3.47 -4.21
CA ASP A 112 -17.86 -3.13 -3.27
C ASP A 112 -17.60 -3.56 -1.81
N THR A 113 -16.46 -4.20 -1.53
CA THR A 113 -16.04 -4.65 -0.19
C THR A 113 -14.59 -4.32 0.16
N GLU A 114 -13.79 -3.71 -0.73
CA GLU A 114 -12.36 -3.48 -0.47
C GLU A 114 -12.15 -2.24 0.40
N THR A 115 -11.64 -2.48 1.60
CA THR A 115 -11.14 -1.44 2.49
C THR A 115 -9.62 -1.43 2.46
N LEU A 116 -9.05 -0.23 2.42
CA LEU A 116 -7.61 -0.01 2.52
C LEU A 116 -7.26 0.41 3.95
N GLU A 117 -6.34 -0.32 4.59
CA GLU A 117 -5.68 0.15 5.80
C GLU A 117 -4.27 0.65 5.44
N ILE A 118 -4.05 1.95 5.61
CA ILE A 118 -2.78 2.60 5.29
C ILE A 118 -2.13 3.10 6.56
N ARG A 119 -0.88 2.70 6.79
CA ARG A 119 -0.15 3.05 8.01
C ARG A 119 1.29 3.45 7.74
N GLU A 120 1.71 4.54 8.38
CA GLU A 120 3.11 4.99 8.39
C GLU A 120 3.83 4.37 9.59
N PHE A 121 5.00 3.80 9.34
CA PHE A 121 5.97 3.38 10.33
C PHE A 121 7.23 4.24 10.23
N LYS A 122 7.82 4.57 11.38
CA LYS A 122 9.10 5.27 11.45
C LYS A 122 10.13 4.45 12.20
N SER A 123 11.31 4.33 11.61
CA SER A 123 12.47 3.79 12.29
C SER A 123 13.09 4.81 13.26
N GLN A 124 14.03 4.36 14.09
CA GLN A 124 14.81 5.23 14.97
C GLN A 124 15.61 6.29 14.19
N ASP A 125 16.08 5.93 12.99
CA ASP A 125 16.82 6.83 12.08
C ASP A 125 15.92 7.79 11.29
N ARG A 126 14.62 7.82 11.60
CA ARG A 126 13.60 8.58 10.88
C ARG A 126 13.34 8.13 9.44
N ARG A 127 13.71 6.91 9.06
CA ARG A 127 13.26 6.32 7.78
C ARG A 127 11.76 6.05 7.81
N SER A 128 11.09 6.20 6.68
CA SER A 128 9.66 5.96 6.54
C SER A 128 9.40 4.61 5.89
N LEU A 129 8.42 3.88 6.40
CA LEU A 129 7.81 2.73 5.76
C LEU A 129 6.30 2.98 5.70
N VAL A 130 5.72 2.87 4.52
CA VAL A 130 4.27 2.92 4.32
C VAL A 130 3.79 1.50 4.04
N MET A 131 2.88 1.01 4.88
CA MET A 131 2.17 -0.23 4.64
C MET A 131 0.79 0.10 4.08
N VAL A 132 0.42 -0.54 2.98
CA VAL A 132 -0.93 -0.51 2.40
C VAL A 132 -1.46 -1.93 2.44
N ASP A 133 -2.49 -2.15 3.24
CA ASP A 133 -3.10 -3.45 3.48
C ASP A 133 -4.49 -3.47 2.84
N HIS A 134 -4.64 -4.26 1.79
CA HIS A 134 -5.86 -4.44 1.03
C HIS A 134 -6.64 -5.60 1.63
N TYR A 135 -7.84 -5.33 2.11
CA TYR A 135 -8.74 -6.38 2.58
C TYR A 135 -10.16 -6.14 2.08
N GLY A 136 -10.77 -7.19 1.54
CA GLY A 136 -12.22 -7.22 1.35
C GLY A 136 -12.95 -7.60 2.63
N ASP A 137 -14.19 -7.14 2.81
CA ASP A 137 -15.16 -7.92 3.58
C ASP A 137 -15.31 -9.29 2.90
N LEU A 138 -14.76 -10.31 3.54
CA LEU A 138 -15.15 -11.70 3.30
C LEU A 138 -16.56 -11.83 3.89
N GLU A 139 -17.59 -11.59 3.10
CA GLU A 139 -18.89 -12.19 3.44
C GLU A 139 -18.70 -13.72 3.42
N LEU A 140 -18.62 -14.29 4.62
CA LEU A 140 -18.60 -15.73 4.90
C LEU A 140 -19.95 -16.37 4.59
#